data_AF-A0A351BYA7-F1
#
_entry.id   AF-A0A351BYA7-F1
#
_cell.length_a   1.000
_cell.length_b   1.000
_cell.length_c   1.000
_cell.angle_alpha   90.00
_cell.angle_beta   90.00
_cell.angle_gamma   90.00
#
_symmetry.space_group_name_H-M   'P 1'
#
loop_
_entity.id
_entity.type
_entity.pdbx_description
1 polymer ?
#
loop_
_entity_poly.entity_id
_entity_poly.type
_entity_poly.pdbx_seq_one_letter_code
_entity_poly.pdbx_strand_id
1 'polypeptide(L)' 'MEYTIVTAGSKDELVKKVNEMLNQGWETEGGVTISQDGNFHQAMILFDDLANEFGTGEEL' A
#
# COMPACT_ATOMS: atom_id res chain seq x y z
N MET A 1 -6.94 -13.37 0.97
CA MET A 1 -6.05 -12.40 1.62
C MET A 1 -4.70 -12.55 0.95
N GLU A 2 -4.28 -11.54 0.19
CA GLU A 2 -3.03 -11.53 -0.53
C GLU A 2 -2.05 -10.52 0.08
N TYR A 3 -0.76 -10.83 0.05
CA TYR A 3 0.30 -10.01 0.62
C TYR A 3 1.38 -9.73 -0.42
N THR A 4 1.91 -8.51 -0.41
CA THR A 4 3.05 -8.14 -1.24
C THR A 4 3.92 -7.08 -0.58
N ILE A 5 5.16 -6.95 -1.05
CA ILE A 5 6.11 -5.93 -0.58
C ILE A 5 6.46 -5.02 -1.75
N VAL A 6 6.11 -3.74 -1.61
CA VAL A 6 6.51 -2.70 -2.56
C VAL A 6 7.92 -2.25 -2.23
N THR A 7 8.80 -2.30 -3.21
CA THR A 7 10.19 -1.82 -3.09
C THR A 7 10.46 -0.67 -4.05
N ALA A 8 11.18 0.34 -3.59
CA ALA A 8 11.57 1.51 -4.38
C ALA A 8 12.92 2.08 -3.94
N GLY A 9 13.66 2.71 -4.88
CA GLY A 9 14.97 3.30 -4.59
C GLY A 9 14.89 4.71 -4.00
N SER A 10 13.70 5.30 -3.93
CA SER A 10 13.46 6.62 -3.36
C SER A 10 12.09 6.70 -2.69
N LYS A 11 11.95 7.66 -1.77
CA LYS A 11 10.66 7.94 -1.10
C LYS A 11 9.56 8.29 -2.12
N ASP A 12 9.85 9.14 -3.11
CA ASP A 12 8.85 9.59 -4.08
C ASP A 12 8.35 8.43 -4.95
N GLU A 13 9.25 7.54 -5.36
CA GLU A 13 8.89 6.33 -6.10
C GLU A 13 8.08 5.36 -5.24
N LEU A 14 8.42 5.20 -3.95
CA LEU A 14 7.64 4.38 -3.02
C LEU A 14 6.22 4.92 -2.90
N VAL A 15 6.06 6.22 -2.65
CA VAL A 15 4.75 6.88 -2.51
C VAL A 15 3.93 6.68 -3.77
N LYS A 16 4.53 6.83 -4.96
CA LYS A 16 3.83 6.61 -6.22
C LYS A 16 3.30 5.17 -6.33
N LYS A 17 4.16 4.17 -6.11
CA LYS A 17 3.78 2.75 -6.20
C LYS A 17 2.73 2.37 -5.16
N VAL A 18 2.87 2.83 -3.93
CA VAL A 18 1.88 2.58 -2.87
C VAL A 18 0.54 3.20 -3.24
N ASN A 19 0.50 4.44 -3.72
CA ASN A 19 -0.75 5.08 -4.17
C ASN A 19 -1.40 4.34 -5.35
N GLU A 20 -0.61 3.83 -6.30
CA GLU A 20 -1.12 2.98 -7.39
C GLU A 20 -1.78 1.70 -6.86
N MET A 21 -1.23 1.10 -5.79
CA MET A 21 -1.80 -0.08 -5.16
C MET A 21 -3.04 0.23 -4.31
N LEU A 22 -3.06 1.36 -3.59
CA LEU A 22 -4.24 1.84 -2.87
C LEU A 22 -5.44 2.00 -3.82
N ASN A 23 -5.20 2.56 -5.01
CA ASN A 23 -6.23 2.68 -6.06
C ASN A 23 -6.72 1.33 -6.61
N GLN A 24 -5.95 0.25 -6.41
CA GLN A 24 -6.31 -1.11 -6.78
C GLN A 24 -7.00 -1.88 -5.63
N GLY A 25 -7.27 -1.21 -4.51
CA GLY A 25 -7.93 -1.80 -3.33
C GLY A 25 -6.97 -2.44 -2.33
N TRP A 26 -5.66 -2.31 -2.51
CA TRP A 26 -4.70 -2.75 -1.50
C TRP A 26 -4.65 -1.76 -0.35
N GLU A 27 -4.25 -2.22 0.83
CA GLU A 27 -4.02 -1.39 2.01
C GLU A 27 -2.58 -1.53 2.50
N THR A 28 -2.06 -0.50 3.17
CA THR A 28 -0.73 -0.58 3.81
C THR A 28 -0.81 -1.40 5.09
N GLU A 29 0.14 -2.31 5.27
CA GLU A 29 0.30 -3.05 6.52
C GLU A 29 1.61 -2.64 7.21
N GLY A 30 1.52 -2.23 8.47
CA GLY A 30 2.69 -1.88 9.27
C GLY A 30 3.40 -0.59 8.80
N GLY A 31 4.72 -0.55 8.98
CA GLY A 31 5.55 0.62 8.71
C GLY A 31 6.54 0.44 7.56
N VAL A 32 7.08 1.55 7.07
CA VAL A 32 8.14 1.57 6.04
C VAL A 32 9.49 1.19 6.66
N THR A 33 10.22 0.28 6.00
CA THR A 33 11.61 -0.04 6.35
C THR A 33 12.55 0.41 5.25
N ILE A 34 13.77 0.83 5.63
CA ILE A 34 14.83 1.19 4.69
C ILE A 34 15.96 0.18 4.84
N SER A 35 16.35 -0.45 3.73
CA SER A 35 17.49 -1.38 3.68
C SER A 35 18.82 -0.63 3.74
N GLN A 36 19.91 -1.37 4.00
CA GLN A 36 21.27 -0.79 4.02
C GLN A 36 21.68 -0.19 2.67
N ASP A 37 21.09 -0.69 1.58
CA ASP A 37 21.32 -0.19 0.21
C ASP A 37 20.47 1.05 -0.12
N GLY A 38 19.70 1.57 0.85
CA GLY A 38 18.86 2.75 0.69
C GLY A 38 17.50 2.50 0.03
N ASN A 39 17.14 1.25 -0.27
CA ASN A 39 15.81 0.93 -0.80
C ASN A 39 14.76 0.95 0.30
N PHE A 40 13.60 1.51 -0.03
CA PHE A 40 12.42 1.57 0.83
C PHE A 40 11.52 0.37 0.57
N HIS A 41 10.91 -0.15 1.63
CA HIS A 41 10.01 -1.30 1.60
C HIS A 41 8.73 -0.98 2.38
N GLN A 42 7.58 -1.26 1.78
CA GLN A 42 6.25 -1.17 2.40
C GLN A 42 5.51 -2.49 2.16
N ALA A 43 4.98 -3.10 3.22
CA ALA A 43 4.08 -4.23 3.08
C ALA A 43 2.67 -3.75 2.71
N MET A 44 2.04 -4.47 1.79
CA MET A 44 0.68 -4.21 1.32
C MET A 44 -0.14 -5.48 1.42
N ILE A 45 -1.42 -5.31 1.71
CA ILE A 45 -2.39 -6.39 1.87
C ILE A 45 -3.63 -6.13 1.03
N LEU A 46 -4.17 -7.18 0.40
CA LEU A 46 -5.46 -7.14 -0.28
C LEU A 46 -6.41 -8.12 0.41
N PHE A 47 -7.55 -7.61 0.85
CA PHE A 47 -8.61 -8.43 1.43
C PHE A 47 -9.59 -8.84 0.33
N ASP A 48 -9.78 -10.14 0.14
CA ASP A 48 -10.64 -10.72 -0.91
C ASP A 48 -12.12 -10.26 -0.79
N ASP A 49 -12.53 -9.73 0.36
CA ASP A 49 -13.91 -9.34 0.67
C ASP A 49 -14.23 -7.84 0.44
N LEU A 50 -13.25 -6.98 0.10
CA LEU A 50 -13.43 -5.51 0.05
C LEU A 50 -13.66 -4.92 -1.35
N ALA A 51 -13.98 -5.75 -2.36
CA ALA A 51 -14.46 -5.21 -3.64
C ALA A 51 -15.88 -4.60 -3.57
N ASN A 52 -16.59 -4.69 -2.43
CA ASN A 52 -18.02 -4.31 -2.35
C ASN A 52 -18.48 -3.44 -1.17
N GLU A 53 -17.65 -3.06 -0.20
CA GLU A 53 -18.07 -2.17 0.89
C GLU A 53 -16.95 -1.20 1.23
N PHE A 54 -17.00 0.00 0.66
CA PHE A 54 -16.93 1.30 1.36
C PHE A 54 -16.85 2.42 0.31
N GLY A 55 -17.95 2.58 -0.42
CA GLY A 55 -18.31 3.88 -0.95
C GLY A 55 -18.64 4.82 0.21
N THR A 56 -18.18 6.07 0.08
CA THR A 56 -18.79 7.26 0.70
C THR A 56 -18.97 7.24 2.22
N GLY A 57 -17.89 7.51 2.95
CA GLY A 57 -18.01 8.19 4.24
C GLY A 57 -18.33 9.68 4.02
N GLU A 58 -19.55 10.01 3.61
CA GLU A 58 -20.13 11.31 3.94
C GLU A 58 -20.53 11.23 5.43
N GLU A 59 -19.72 11.82 6.31
CA GLU A 59 -20.16 12.11 7.67
C GLU A 59 -21.18 13.27 7.61
N LEU A 60 -22.37 13.00 8.15
CA LEU A 60 -23.52 13.89 8.32
C LEU A 60 -23.23 15.07 9.25
#